data_AF-A0A8X6NWA3-F1
#
_entry.id   AF-A0A8X6NWA3-F1
#
_cell.length_a   1.000
_cell.length_b   1.000
_cell.length_c   1.000
_cell.angle_alpha   90.00
_cell.angle_beta   90.00
_cell.angle_gamma   90.00
#
_symmetry.space_group_name_H-M   'P 1'
#
loop_
_entity.id
_entity.type
_entity.pdbx_description
1 polymer ?
#
loop_
_entity_poly.entity_id
_entity_poly.type
_entity_poly.pdbx_seq_one_letter_code
_entity_poly.pdbx_strand_id
1 'polypeptide(L)'
;MLPKIFIFLVAVCHVAWGQRGCSRDRMRQCDDSLLRSIQRRINDMGRSDMAAHCMNVRDDFNCLLRETSCLTSESDRNRNGDTLRNALKYIRDGCDSAGASWRDSSCYVGDPMKNCESSYPLGGVQYASFNPETCRKYKLFYDCAMDTLRNRCRPEDERLLGQYLVDSAQDLAWNCGEMTSDSDRNNRDDRRYDTGDRRYGTGDRYNDRERDGYNRGGSNGYGRDRYDSRDRDTYDRYGGSSGGTGYGRNGSSDITCCRNERCDRYRQQQCRDSLSRTIDNRMAGYQDSQKCRKTRDDFNCLMWQTSNCLNREERDRDNDIFRRARDFISRNCDTYGRWTENNCYKTTEMQRCEALLSNTRGGANYESCRGFLSFKDCMSDELTRRCTREDDLYQGAYLVDKAQEMSWQCGTTDQFSNGRNQYSTFDRKYDQYGSDRQQDGYDNSPLHLEDEDAMCLSRVQSYTDQCKTNMDEKRRELYTENDFERRQKISCCSIREYRNCLFDATRRYCQTERSRVVDSLMAGYRHQLTSDSCVRVYDSECNAGHQAATSIVLLVTCLALLSALVSFRR
;
A
#
# COMPACT_ATOMS: atom_id res chain seq x y z
N MET A 1 19.91 -32.62 69.12
CA MET A 1 20.49 -31.61 68.21
C MET A 1 19.98 -31.71 66.75
N LEU A 2 18.81 -32.31 66.48
CA LEU A 2 18.25 -32.46 65.13
C LEU A 2 17.13 -31.45 64.70
N PRO A 3 16.49 -30.63 65.56
CA PRO A 3 15.36 -29.79 65.11
C PRO A 3 15.78 -28.43 64.50
N LYS A 4 17.06 -28.03 64.57
CA LYS A 4 17.52 -26.73 64.04
C LYS A 4 17.83 -26.73 62.54
N ILE A 5 18.09 -27.89 61.93
CA ILE A 5 18.40 -28.00 60.49
C ILE A 5 17.13 -27.96 59.64
N PHE A 6 16.00 -28.44 60.17
CA PHE A 6 14.73 -28.46 59.43
C PHE A 6 14.11 -27.06 59.24
N ILE A 7 14.30 -26.15 60.20
CA ILE A 7 13.76 -24.78 60.11
C ILE A 7 14.52 -23.96 59.06
N PHE A 8 15.82 -24.21 58.86
CA PHE A 8 16.60 -23.54 57.81
C PHE A 8 16.23 -24.02 56.39
N LEU A 9 15.87 -25.29 56.20
CA LEU A 9 15.44 -25.80 54.90
C LEU A 9 14.05 -25.28 54.50
N VAL A 10 13.11 -25.12 55.44
CA VAL A 10 11.78 -24.57 55.14
C VAL A 10 11.84 -23.05 54.89
N ALA A 11 12.71 -22.32 55.59
CA ALA A 11 12.88 -20.89 55.38
C ALA A 11 13.56 -20.54 54.04
N VAL A 12 14.50 -21.35 53.56
CA VAL A 12 15.17 -21.13 52.26
C VAL A 12 14.26 -21.49 51.07
N CYS A 13 13.35 -22.46 51.22
CA CYS A 13 12.40 -22.81 50.16
C CYS A 13 11.25 -21.80 50.00
N HIS A 14 10.89 -21.02 51.02
CA HIS A 14 9.82 -20.01 50.89
C HIS A 14 10.25 -18.68 50.27
N VAL A 15 11.55 -18.37 50.20
CA VAL A 15 12.04 -17.11 49.60
C VAL A 15 12.09 -17.16 48.07
N ALA A 16 12.08 -18.35 47.45
CA ALA A 16 12.17 -18.49 46.00
C ALA A 16 10.83 -18.34 45.24
N TRP A 17 9.68 -18.25 45.93
CA TRP A 17 8.35 -18.26 45.29
C TRP A 17 7.60 -16.93 45.38
N GLY A 18 8.20 -15.90 46.00
CA GLY A 18 7.49 -14.69 46.46
C GLY A 18 7.53 -13.46 45.55
N GLN A 19 8.36 -13.39 44.52
CA GLN A 19 8.40 -12.23 43.61
C GLN A 19 7.95 -12.60 42.21
N ARG A 20 6.64 -12.83 42.04
CA ARG A 20 5.95 -12.70 40.74
C ARG A 20 5.73 -11.23 40.38
N GLY A 21 6.68 -10.37 40.77
CA GLY A 21 6.67 -8.97 40.42
C GLY A 21 7.43 -8.76 39.12
N CYS A 22 6.89 -7.90 38.28
CA CYS A 22 7.56 -7.34 37.13
C CYS A 22 9.00 -6.89 37.45
N SER A 23 10.00 -7.48 36.81
CA SER A 23 11.40 -7.09 37.00
C SER A 23 11.98 -6.54 35.70
N ARG A 24 12.33 -5.25 35.71
CA ARG A 24 12.97 -4.60 34.55
C ARG A 24 14.29 -5.29 34.16
N ASP A 25 14.99 -5.87 35.13
CA ASP A 25 16.23 -6.61 34.88
C ASP A 25 15.95 -7.95 34.21
N ARG A 26 14.88 -8.64 34.61
CA ARG A 26 14.46 -9.89 33.97
C ARG A 26 14.01 -9.66 32.54
N MET A 27 13.25 -8.58 32.29
CA MET A 27 12.87 -8.19 30.93
C MET A 27 14.10 -7.97 30.04
N ARG A 28 15.10 -7.23 30.53
CA ARG A 28 16.37 -7.01 29.81
C ARG A 28 17.10 -8.32 29.55
N GLN A 29 17.14 -9.24 30.52
CA GLN A 29 17.75 -10.55 30.32
C GLN A 29 17.05 -11.35 29.22
N CYS A 30 15.72 -11.31 29.16
CA CYS A 30 14.95 -11.99 28.13
C CYS A 30 15.11 -11.33 26.76
N ASP A 31 15.13 -9.99 26.67
CA ASP A 31 15.43 -9.24 25.44
C ASP A 31 16.84 -9.56 24.91
N ASP A 32 17.87 -9.47 25.77
CA ASP A 32 19.26 -9.74 25.41
C ASP A 32 19.50 -11.21 25.03
N SER A 33 18.83 -12.16 25.70
CA SER A 33 18.89 -13.58 25.35
C SER A 33 18.21 -13.85 24.01
N LEU A 34 17.01 -13.30 23.81
CA LEU A 34 16.24 -13.46 22.58
C LEU A 34 16.99 -12.89 21.36
N LEU A 35 17.52 -11.67 21.47
CA LEU A 35 18.27 -11.03 20.39
C LEU A 35 19.54 -11.81 20.04
N ARG A 36 20.27 -12.32 21.04
CA ARG A 36 21.45 -13.18 20.80
C ARG A 36 21.06 -14.49 20.11
N SER A 37 19.94 -15.08 20.49
CA SER A 37 19.45 -16.32 19.87
C SER A 37 19.02 -16.08 18.41
N ILE A 38 18.30 -15.00 18.12
CA ILE A 38 17.88 -14.65 16.74
C ILE A 38 19.06 -14.33 15.83
N GLN A 39 20.13 -13.72 16.36
CA GLN A 39 21.33 -13.40 15.58
C GLN A 39 22.15 -14.62 15.17
N ARG A 40 21.93 -15.80 15.78
CA ARG A 40 22.62 -17.02 15.37
C ARG A 40 22.09 -17.51 14.01
N ARG A 41 23.01 -17.79 13.09
CA ARG A 41 22.68 -18.29 11.74
C ARG A 41 22.14 -19.71 11.84
N ILE A 42 20.93 -19.91 11.31
CA ILE A 42 20.24 -21.21 11.31
C ILE A 42 20.99 -22.25 10.47
N ASN A 43 21.61 -21.82 9.37
CA ASN A 43 22.18 -22.72 8.37
C ASN A 43 23.34 -23.58 8.87
N ASP A 44 23.96 -23.22 10.00
CA ASP A 44 25.14 -23.91 10.53
C ASP A 44 24.78 -24.90 11.67
N MET A 45 23.50 -25.01 12.05
CA MET A 45 23.06 -25.86 13.15
C MET A 45 22.58 -27.23 12.68
N GLY A 46 22.98 -28.29 13.38
CA GLY A 46 22.41 -29.62 13.20
C GLY A 46 20.93 -29.66 13.57
N ARG A 47 20.19 -30.65 13.07
CA ARG A 47 18.72 -30.75 13.30
C ARG A 47 18.35 -30.80 14.80
N SER A 48 19.12 -31.50 15.62
CA SER A 48 18.92 -31.56 17.08
C SER A 48 19.17 -30.20 17.74
N ASP A 49 20.24 -29.53 17.32
CA ASP A 49 20.64 -28.24 17.87
C ASP A 49 19.63 -27.15 17.47
N MET A 50 19.09 -27.24 16.26
CA MET A 50 18.03 -26.37 15.79
C MET A 50 16.74 -26.53 16.61
N ALA A 51 16.36 -27.76 16.94
CA ALA A 51 15.20 -28.00 17.81
C ALA A 51 15.40 -27.40 19.21
N ALA A 52 16.58 -27.60 19.81
CA ALA A 52 16.93 -27.00 21.10
C ALA A 52 16.98 -25.47 21.04
N HIS A 53 17.55 -24.92 19.98
CA HIS A 53 17.60 -23.48 19.71
C HIS A 53 16.21 -22.88 19.61
N CYS A 54 15.31 -23.50 18.84
CA CYS A 54 13.93 -23.05 18.70
C CYS A 54 13.14 -23.10 20.01
N MET A 55 13.39 -24.10 20.86
CA MET A 55 12.80 -24.14 22.20
C MET A 55 13.28 -22.94 23.04
N ASN A 56 14.58 -22.64 23.04
CA ASN A 56 15.13 -21.50 23.77
C ASN A 56 14.59 -20.16 23.24
N VAL A 57 14.51 -19.99 21.92
CA VAL A 57 13.94 -18.78 21.30
C VAL A 57 12.48 -18.58 21.73
N ARG A 58 11.68 -19.65 21.78
CA ARG A 58 10.27 -19.58 22.23
C ARG A 58 10.16 -19.28 23.72
N ASP A 59 11.01 -19.88 24.55
CA ASP A 59 11.03 -19.62 25.99
C ASP A 59 11.42 -18.15 26.27
N ASP A 60 12.45 -17.63 25.58
CA ASP A 60 12.87 -16.22 25.67
C ASP A 60 11.79 -15.26 25.13
N PHE A 61 11.12 -15.63 24.04
CA PHE A 61 10.00 -14.88 23.47
C PHE A 61 8.82 -14.79 24.43
N ASN A 62 8.40 -15.91 25.04
CA ASN A 62 7.33 -15.94 26.03
C ASN A 62 7.72 -15.17 27.29
N CYS A 63 8.99 -15.25 27.71
CA CYS A 63 9.48 -14.43 28.81
C CYS A 63 9.35 -12.94 28.50
N LEU A 64 9.85 -12.50 27.34
CA LEU A 64 9.79 -11.09 26.95
C LEU A 64 8.34 -10.62 26.86
N LEU A 65 7.46 -11.38 26.20
CA LEU A 65 6.04 -11.05 26.09
C LEU A 65 5.40 -10.87 27.47
N ARG A 66 5.65 -11.80 28.39
CA ARG A 66 5.16 -11.70 29.77
C ARG A 66 5.69 -10.46 30.48
N GLU A 67 6.98 -10.19 30.42
CA GLU A 67 7.57 -9.04 31.11
C GLU A 67 7.18 -7.70 30.45
N THR A 68 6.82 -7.66 29.15
CA THR A 68 6.30 -6.43 28.52
C THR A 68 4.97 -5.97 29.10
N SER A 69 4.20 -6.89 29.68
CA SER A 69 2.94 -6.55 30.37
C SER A 69 3.14 -5.60 31.56
N CYS A 70 4.38 -5.47 32.03
CA CYS A 70 4.76 -4.61 33.14
C CYS A 70 5.12 -3.19 32.73
N LEU A 71 5.29 -2.94 31.42
CA LEU A 71 5.71 -1.64 30.93
C LEU A 71 4.54 -0.66 31.03
N THR A 72 4.78 0.51 31.61
CA THR A 72 3.80 1.60 31.67
C THR A 72 4.01 2.63 30.56
N SER A 73 5.24 2.77 30.07
CA SER A 73 5.57 3.68 28.97
C SER A 73 5.20 3.09 27.62
N GLU A 74 4.48 3.85 26.81
CA GLU A 74 4.15 3.52 25.42
C GLU A 74 5.42 3.36 24.55
N SER A 75 6.45 4.18 24.77
CA SER A 75 7.71 4.08 24.03
C SER A 75 8.40 2.73 24.25
N ASP A 76 8.39 2.25 25.50
CA ASP A 76 9.01 0.99 25.86
C ASP A 76 8.18 -0.18 25.31
N ARG A 77 6.85 -0.10 25.34
CA ARG A 77 5.96 -1.10 24.72
C ARG A 77 6.19 -1.20 23.21
N ASN A 78 6.27 -0.06 22.51
CA ASN A 78 6.50 -0.03 21.07
C ASN A 78 7.87 -0.63 20.70
N ARG A 79 8.94 -0.26 21.43
CA ARG A 79 10.28 -0.82 21.22
C ARG A 79 10.30 -2.33 21.40
N ASN A 80 9.69 -2.85 22.47
CA ASN A 80 9.64 -4.30 22.70
C ASN A 80 8.70 -5.00 21.71
N GLY A 81 7.63 -4.33 21.25
CA GLY A 81 6.75 -4.81 20.20
C GLY A 81 7.51 -5.09 18.90
N ASP A 82 8.45 -4.22 18.52
CA ASP A 82 9.28 -4.46 17.34
C ASP A 82 10.24 -5.65 17.52
N THR A 83 10.83 -5.83 18.71
CA THR A 83 11.61 -7.04 19.03
C THR A 83 10.73 -8.29 18.91
N LEU A 84 9.53 -8.29 19.49
CA LEU A 84 8.60 -9.41 19.44
C LEU A 84 8.19 -9.72 18.00
N ARG A 85 7.86 -8.72 17.18
CA ARG A 85 7.54 -8.93 15.75
C ARG A 85 8.70 -9.55 14.98
N ASN A 86 9.92 -9.08 15.21
CA ASN A 86 11.12 -9.63 14.57
C ASN A 86 11.40 -11.07 15.02
N ALA A 87 11.25 -11.35 16.32
CA ALA A 87 11.38 -12.69 16.88
C ALA A 87 10.33 -13.66 16.34
N LEU A 88 9.08 -13.22 16.24
CA LEU A 88 8.00 -13.99 15.65
C LEU A 88 8.27 -14.33 14.18
N LYS A 89 8.77 -13.36 13.41
CA LYS A 89 9.19 -13.60 12.02
C LYS A 89 10.29 -14.65 11.95
N TYR A 90 11.30 -14.57 12.83
CA TYR A 90 12.35 -15.58 12.91
C TYR A 90 11.82 -16.97 13.28
N ILE A 91 10.89 -17.07 14.24
CA ILE A 91 10.24 -18.34 14.63
C ILE A 91 9.49 -18.94 13.43
N ARG A 92 8.72 -18.13 12.69
CA ARG A 92 7.98 -18.60 11.52
C ARG A 92 8.89 -19.06 10.38
N ASP A 93 9.94 -18.29 10.10
CA ASP A 93 10.85 -18.58 8.98
C ASP A 93 11.78 -19.76 9.29
N GLY A 94 12.13 -19.97 10.56
CA GLY A 94 13.18 -20.91 10.97
C GLY A 94 12.74 -22.10 11.83
N CYS A 95 11.76 -21.90 12.72
CA CYS A 95 11.39 -22.86 13.76
C CYS A 95 10.07 -23.58 13.51
N ASP A 96 9.18 -22.99 12.73
CA ASP A 96 7.89 -23.59 12.34
C ASP A 96 8.08 -24.61 11.21
N SER A 97 8.85 -25.66 11.50
CA SER A 97 8.82 -26.90 10.70
C SER A 97 7.48 -27.63 10.90
N ALA A 98 7.09 -28.47 9.92
CA ALA A 98 5.81 -29.17 9.96
C ALA A 98 5.60 -29.93 11.29
N GLY A 99 4.53 -29.58 12.02
CA GLY A 99 4.19 -30.16 13.32
C GLY A 99 4.78 -29.41 14.53
N ALA A 100 5.55 -28.35 14.32
CA ALA A 100 6.17 -27.57 15.39
C ALA A 100 5.55 -26.18 15.58
N SER A 101 4.53 -25.80 14.79
CA SER A 101 3.80 -24.54 14.90
C SER A 101 2.56 -24.69 15.77
N TRP A 102 2.10 -23.61 16.41
CA TRP A 102 0.80 -23.60 17.11
C TRP A 102 -0.37 -23.98 16.19
N ARG A 103 -0.25 -23.68 14.89
CA ARG A 103 -1.24 -24.00 13.85
C ARG A 103 -1.39 -25.49 13.60
N ASP A 104 -0.37 -26.28 13.95
CA ASP A 104 -0.39 -27.74 13.82
C ASP A 104 -0.80 -28.42 15.12
N SER A 105 -0.83 -27.68 16.24
CA SER A 105 -1.21 -28.21 17.54
C SER A 105 -2.74 -28.33 17.63
N SER A 106 -3.20 -29.55 17.90
CA SER A 106 -4.63 -29.84 18.10
C SER A 106 -5.22 -29.10 19.30
N CYS A 107 -4.40 -28.67 20.25
CA CYS A 107 -4.81 -27.80 21.36
C CYS A 107 -5.35 -26.46 20.86
N TYR A 108 -4.56 -25.75 20.03
CA TYR A 108 -4.90 -24.40 19.59
C TYR A 108 -5.91 -24.37 18.44
N VAL A 109 -5.94 -25.42 17.60
CA VAL A 109 -6.93 -25.54 16.51
C VAL A 109 -8.28 -26.10 16.99
N GLY A 110 -8.29 -26.70 18.18
CA GLY A 110 -9.47 -27.34 18.78
C GLY A 110 -10.56 -26.35 19.19
N ASP A 111 -11.78 -26.89 19.33
CA ASP A 111 -12.97 -26.13 19.75
C ASP A 111 -12.79 -25.35 21.07
N PRO A 112 -12.07 -25.85 22.09
CA PRO A 112 -11.90 -25.10 23.33
C PRO A 112 -11.19 -23.76 23.13
N MET A 113 -10.16 -23.71 22.28
CA MET A 113 -9.42 -22.48 22.01
C MET A 113 -10.24 -21.53 21.11
N LYS A 114 -10.92 -22.07 20.10
CA LYS A 114 -11.87 -21.31 19.28
C LYS A 114 -13.03 -20.71 20.08
N ASN A 115 -13.45 -21.37 21.15
CA ASN A 115 -14.45 -20.83 22.08
C ASN A 115 -13.90 -19.61 22.82
N CYS A 116 -12.62 -19.57 23.18
CA CYS A 116 -12.00 -18.36 23.75
C CYS A 116 -11.98 -17.22 22.72
N GLU A 117 -11.59 -17.49 21.47
CA GLU A 117 -11.57 -16.48 20.40
C GLU A 117 -12.96 -15.89 20.10
N SER A 118 -13.98 -16.75 20.04
CA SER A 118 -15.37 -16.33 19.76
C SER A 118 -16.06 -15.67 20.95
N SER A 119 -15.73 -16.07 22.19
CA SER A 119 -16.26 -15.43 23.40
C SER A 119 -15.70 -14.03 23.61
N TYR A 120 -14.47 -13.79 23.15
CA TYR A 120 -13.76 -12.53 23.31
C TYR A 120 -13.20 -12.05 21.97
N PRO A 121 -14.05 -11.62 21.03
CA PRO A 121 -13.59 -11.19 19.71
C PRO A 121 -12.72 -9.95 19.85
N LEU A 122 -11.42 -10.12 19.60
CA LEU A 122 -10.42 -9.05 19.56
C LEU A 122 -10.31 -8.40 18.17
N GLY A 123 -11.07 -8.91 17.20
CA GLY A 123 -11.11 -8.40 15.84
C GLY A 123 -11.98 -7.14 15.71
N GLY A 124 -11.41 -6.05 15.19
CA GLY A 124 -12.20 -4.94 14.63
C GLY A 124 -11.54 -3.56 14.67
N VAL A 125 -10.63 -3.32 15.61
CA VAL A 125 -10.06 -1.98 15.80
C VAL A 125 -8.58 -2.00 15.37
N GLN A 126 -8.15 -0.98 14.63
CA GLN A 126 -6.73 -0.69 14.42
C GLN A 126 -6.24 0.00 15.70
N TYR A 127 -5.59 -0.75 16.58
CA TYR A 127 -5.18 -0.26 17.90
C TYR A 127 -3.87 0.52 17.84
N ALA A 128 -3.85 1.61 17.07
CA ALA A 128 -2.76 2.59 17.16
C ALA A 128 -2.79 3.33 18.51
N SER A 129 -3.88 3.23 19.28
CA SER A 129 -4.01 3.82 20.61
C SER A 129 -4.47 2.81 21.66
N PHE A 130 -3.84 2.87 22.83
CA PHE A 130 -4.18 2.09 24.02
C PHE A 130 -5.64 2.37 24.45
N ASN A 131 -6.52 1.38 24.33
CA ASN A 131 -7.91 1.45 24.81
C ASN A 131 -8.09 0.51 26.02
N PRO A 132 -8.42 1.04 27.22
CA PRO A 132 -8.61 0.24 28.42
C PRO A 132 -9.66 -0.87 28.30
N GLU A 133 -10.76 -0.64 27.58
CA GLU A 133 -11.80 -1.65 27.40
C GLU A 133 -11.31 -2.81 26.54
N THR A 134 -10.51 -2.51 25.52
CA THR A 134 -9.86 -3.54 24.71
C THR A 134 -8.89 -4.36 25.54
N CYS A 135 -8.08 -3.71 26.39
CA CYS A 135 -7.17 -4.43 27.26
C CYS A 135 -7.91 -5.30 28.29
N ARG A 136 -9.08 -4.86 28.76
CA ARG A 136 -9.95 -5.71 29.58
C ARG A 136 -10.43 -6.94 28.81
N LYS A 137 -10.87 -6.79 27.56
CA LYS A 137 -11.28 -7.93 26.71
C LYS A 137 -10.11 -8.86 26.41
N TYR A 138 -8.94 -8.32 26.10
CA TYR A 138 -7.72 -9.09 25.89
C TYR A 138 -7.35 -9.90 27.14
N LYS A 139 -7.44 -9.31 28.34
CA LYS A 139 -7.19 -10.03 29.59
C LYS A 139 -8.13 -11.24 29.76
N LEU A 140 -9.42 -11.07 29.50
CA LEU A 140 -10.39 -12.17 29.56
C LEU A 140 -10.10 -13.26 28.52
N PHE A 141 -9.70 -12.87 27.31
CA PHE A 141 -9.24 -13.80 26.28
C PHE A 141 -8.00 -14.58 26.72
N TYR A 142 -6.98 -13.88 27.24
CA TYR A 142 -5.74 -14.47 27.75
C TYR A 142 -6.01 -15.46 28.88
N ASP A 143 -6.84 -15.09 29.86
CA ASP A 143 -7.21 -15.95 30.98
C ASP A 143 -7.93 -17.23 30.49
N CYS A 144 -8.83 -17.10 29.50
CA CYS A 144 -9.51 -18.24 28.87
C CYS A 144 -8.52 -19.16 28.13
N ALA A 145 -7.61 -18.59 27.33
CA ALA A 145 -6.58 -19.35 26.61
C ALA A 145 -5.65 -20.08 27.59
N MET A 146 -5.21 -19.41 28.66
CA MET A 146 -4.37 -20.01 29.69
C MET A 146 -5.06 -21.13 30.47
N ASP A 147 -6.32 -20.96 30.84
CA ASP A 147 -7.09 -22.01 31.52
C ASP A 147 -7.28 -23.23 30.61
N THR A 148 -7.65 -22.99 29.35
CA THR A 148 -7.77 -24.04 28.33
C THR A 148 -6.46 -24.80 28.15
N LEU A 149 -5.35 -24.08 28.03
CA LEU A 149 -4.01 -24.65 27.86
C LEU A 149 -3.64 -25.55 29.05
N ARG A 150 -3.82 -25.08 30.28
CA ARG A 150 -3.49 -25.84 31.49
C ARG A 150 -4.37 -27.08 31.69
N ASN A 151 -5.64 -26.99 31.33
CA ASN A 151 -6.62 -28.04 31.63
C ASN A 151 -6.75 -29.07 30.49
N ARG A 152 -6.44 -28.69 29.24
CA ARG A 152 -6.77 -29.53 28.07
C ARG A 152 -5.60 -29.84 27.16
N CYS A 153 -4.47 -29.14 27.29
CA CYS A 153 -3.37 -29.24 26.35
C CYS A 153 -2.15 -29.92 26.96
N ARG A 154 -1.19 -30.30 26.10
CA ARG A 154 0.05 -30.91 26.58
C ARG A 154 0.96 -29.82 27.16
N PRO A 155 1.81 -30.13 28.14
CA PRO A 155 2.77 -29.15 28.67
C PRO A 155 3.67 -28.51 27.60
N GLU A 156 3.96 -29.24 26.52
CA GLU A 156 4.76 -28.74 25.39
C GLU A 156 4.05 -27.63 24.61
N ASP A 157 2.71 -27.62 24.59
CA ASP A 157 1.91 -26.60 23.92
C ASP A 157 2.02 -25.24 24.61
N GLU A 158 2.40 -25.19 25.90
CA GLU A 158 2.56 -23.93 26.64
C GLU A 158 3.62 -23.03 26.02
N ARG A 159 4.63 -23.62 25.39
CA ARG A 159 5.68 -22.86 24.69
C ARG A 159 5.19 -22.13 23.44
N LEU A 160 4.09 -22.59 22.87
CA LEU A 160 3.49 -22.02 21.67
C LEU A 160 2.54 -20.85 21.98
N LEU A 161 2.26 -20.62 23.27
CA LEU A 161 1.27 -19.65 23.71
C LEU A 161 1.58 -18.23 23.25
N GLY A 162 2.81 -17.74 23.41
CA GLY A 162 3.12 -16.38 23.01
C GLY A 162 2.92 -16.17 21.51
N GLN A 163 3.30 -17.17 20.70
CA GLN A 163 3.11 -17.13 19.25
C GLN A 163 1.61 -17.05 18.91
N TYR A 164 0.80 -17.88 19.56
CA TYR A 164 -0.65 -17.87 19.42
C TYR A 164 -1.29 -16.53 19.83
N LEU A 165 -0.87 -15.97 20.97
CA LEU A 165 -1.39 -14.70 21.49
C LEU A 165 -1.05 -13.54 20.56
N VAL A 166 0.17 -13.47 20.04
CA VAL A 166 0.54 -12.42 19.08
C VAL A 166 -0.19 -12.58 17.75
N ASP A 167 -0.36 -13.80 17.25
CA ASP A 167 -1.11 -14.03 16.00
C ASP A 167 -2.59 -13.65 16.14
N SER A 168 -3.20 -13.95 17.30
CA SER A 168 -4.64 -13.78 17.53
C SER A 168 -5.02 -12.38 18.02
N ALA A 169 -4.18 -11.78 18.87
CA ALA A 169 -4.45 -10.49 19.51
C ALA A 169 -3.58 -9.34 18.96
N GLN A 170 -2.60 -9.64 18.11
CA GLN A 170 -1.68 -8.65 17.51
C GLN A 170 -1.01 -7.81 18.59
N ASP A 171 -0.99 -6.48 18.41
CA ASP A 171 -0.32 -5.53 19.28
C ASP A 171 -0.87 -5.50 20.71
N LEU A 172 -2.10 -5.99 20.94
CA LEU A 172 -2.67 -6.08 22.27
C LEU A 172 -1.84 -7.00 23.18
N ALA A 173 -1.17 -8.00 22.61
CA ALA A 173 -0.41 -8.99 23.39
C ALA A 173 0.73 -8.37 24.21
N TRP A 174 1.31 -7.25 23.77
CA TRP A 174 2.34 -6.51 24.51
C TRP A 174 1.91 -5.10 24.91
N ASN A 175 0.86 -4.53 24.29
CA ASN A 175 0.35 -3.21 24.67
C ASN A 175 -0.59 -3.26 25.87
N CYS A 176 -1.29 -4.37 26.10
CA CYS A 176 -2.20 -4.53 27.22
C CYS A 176 -1.48 -5.18 28.39
N GLY A 177 -0.85 -4.32 29.19
CA GLY A 177 -0.20 -4.74 30.42
C GLY A 177 -1.16 -5.40 31.42
N GLU A 178 -0.60 -6.11 32.41
CA GLU A 178 -1.38 -6.53 33.57
C GLU A 178 -1.89 -5.25 34.25
N MET A 179 -3.14 -4.88 33.96
CA MET A 179 -3.87 -3.94 34.80
C MET A 179 -4.02 -4.66 36.13
N THR A 180 -3.10 -4.37 37.05
CA THR A 180 -3.21 -4.76 38.44
C THR A 180 -4.56 -4.24 38.89
N SER A 181 -5.47 -5.18 39.15
CA SER A 181 -6.88 -4.90 39.45
C SER A 181 -7.05 -4.27 40.84
N ASP A 182 -5.94 -3.82 41.44
CA ASP A 182 -5.85 -3.20 42.75
C ASP A 182 -6.28 -1.72 42.71
N SER A 183 -6.23 -1.05 41.57
CA SER A 183 -6.73 0.34 41.45
C SER A 183 -8.26 0.44 41.54
N ASP A 184 -9.00 -0.61 41.18
CA ASP A 184 -10.48 -0.63 41.31
C ASP A 184 -10.96 -1.03 42.72
N ARG A 185 -10.11 -1.66 43.54
CA ARG A 185 -10.45 -1.99 44.94
C ARG A 185 -10.34 -0.80 45.88
N ASN A 186 -9.40 0.12 45.65
CA ASN A 186 -9.18 1.24 46.57
C ASN A 186 -10.19 2.39 46.41
N ASN A 187 -11.04 2.41 45.37
CA ASN A 187 -11.99 3.50 45.17
C ASN A 187 -13.42 3.19 45.67
N ARG A 188 -13.62 2.04 46.35
CA ARG A 188 -14.94 1.61 46.85
C ARG A 188 -15.10 1.66 48.37
N ASP A 189 -14.05 1.94 49.14
CA ASP A 189 -14.09 1.94 50.61
C ASP A 189 -14.13 3.33 51.28
N ASP A 190 -14.01 4.44 50.55
CA ASP A 190 -14.06 5.80 51.13
C ASP A 190 -15.47 6.40 51.30
N ARG A 191 -16.53 5.57 51.27
CA ARG A 191 -17.91 5.99 51.61
C ARG A 191 -18.42 5.48 52.96
N ARG A 192 -17.52 5.23 53.92
CA ARG A 192 -17.91 4.87 55.28
C ARG A 192 -17.89 6.09 56.21
N TYR A 193 -19.06 6.72 56.31
CA TYR A 193 -19.55 7.55 57.41
C TYR A 193 -18.50 8.25 58.28
N ASP A 194 -18.27 9.51 57.91
CA ASP A 194 -17.87 10.59 58.81
C ASP A 194 -18.91 10.69 59.94
N THR A 195 -18.63 10.00 61.04
CA THR A 195 -19.29 10.21 62.33
C THR A 195 -18.23 10.85 63.20
N GLY A 196 -18.34 12.16 63.34
CA GLY A 196 -17.32 12.97 63.97
C GLY A 196 -17.04 12.52 65.40
N ASP A 197 -15.77 12.69 65.79
CA ASP A 197 -15.53 13.21 67.12
C ASP A 197 -14.22 14.00 67.19
N ARG A 198 -14.32 15.08 67.95
CA ARG A 198 -13.28 16.08 68.21
C ARG A 198 -12.18 15.48 69.10
N ARG A 199 -10.90 15.84 68.87
CA ARG A 199 -9.99 16.33 69.93
C ARG A 199 -8.58 16.67 69.44
N TYR A 200 -8.20 17.93 69.70
CA TYR A 200 -6.89 18.44 70.16
C TYR A 200 -5.60 17.73 69.75
N GLY A 201 -4.66 18.48 69.18
CA GLY A 201 -3.28 18.02 69.06
C GLY A 201 -2.33 18.98 68.35
N THR A 202 -2.02 20.09 69.01
CA THR A 202 -0.85 20.98 68.81
C THR A 202 0.45 20.18 68.66
N GLY A 203 1.37 20.59 67.78
CA GLY A 203 2.74 20.06 67.82
C GLY A 203 3.60 20.35 66.59
N ASP A 204 4.38 21.42 66.68
CA ASP A 204 5.48 21.80 65.80
C ASP A 204 6.47 20.68 65.49
N ARG A 205 7.06 20.70 64.29
CA ARG A 205 8.50 20.38 64.10
C ARG A 205 9.04 20.84 62.74
N TYR A 206 9.87 21.87 62.82
CA TYR A 206 10.96 22.19 61.90
C TYR A 206 11.81 20.95 61.59
N ASN A 207 12.28 20.83 60.34
CA ASN A 207 13.63 20.36 60.06
C ASN A 207 14.08 20.82 58.67
N ASP A 208 14.97 21.81 58.71
CA ASP A 208 15.92 22.17 57.67
C ASP A 208 16.82 20.98 57.31
N ARG A 209 17.18 20.87 56.04
CA ARG A 209 18.44 20.22 55.65
C ARG A 209 18.98 20.79 54.35
N GLU A 210 19.75 21.86 54.50
CA GLU A 210 20.85 22.23 53.61
C GLU A 210 21.86 21.08 53.51
N ARG A 211 22.41 20.86 52.31
CA ARG A 211 23.69 20.17 52.13
C ARG A 211 24.40 20.63 50.86
N ASP A 212 25.41 21.45 51.05
CA ASP A 212 26.53 21.74 50.14
C ASP A 212 27.16 20.43 49.60
N GLY A 213 27.71 20.31 48.39
CA GLY A 213 28.58 21.24 47.67
C GLY A 213 30.04 20.77 47.78
N TYR A 214 30.55 20.01 46.80
CA TYR A 214 32.00 19.87 46.53
C TYR A 214 32.32 19.51 45.06
N ASN A 215 32.91 20.50 44.38
CA ASN A 215 34.11 20.47 43.52
C ASN A 215 34.65 19.14 42.94
N ARG A 216 34.73 19.09 41.61
CA ARG A 216 35.89 18.62 40.79
C ARG A 216 35.64 19.09 39.34
N GLY A 217 36.46 19.88 38.62
CA GLY A 217 37.86 20.26 38.77
C GLY A 217 38.70 19.65 37.63
N GLY A 218 38.90 20.40 36.54
CA GLY A 218 39.96 20.23 35.52
C GLY A 218 39.71 19.16 34.43
N SER A 219 40.23 19.25 33.20
CA SER A 219 41.24 20.14 32.60
C SER A 219 41.14 20.11 31.06
N ASN A 220 41.59 21.20 30.44
CA ASN A 220 41.87 21.38 29.02
C ASN A 220 42.95 20.43 28.49
N GLY A 221 42.97 20.19 27.17
CA GLY A 221 44.09 19.58 26.46
C GLY A 221 43.93 19.61 24.93
N TYR A 222 44.67 20.51 24.28
CA TYR A 222 44.80 20.71 22.84
C TYR A 222 45.37 19.49 22.10
N GLY A 223 45.04 19.32 20.82
CA GLY A 223 45.69 18.37 19.92
C GLY A 223 45.31 18.58 18.45
N ARG A 224 46.15 19.35 17.75
CA ARG A 224 46.15 19.67 16.32
C ARG A 224 46.82 18.53 15.53
N ASP A 225 46.81 18.63 14.19
CA ASP A 225 47.53 17.87 13.14
C ASP A 225 46.58 16.91 12.38
N ARG A 226 46.18 17.12 11.12
CA ARG A 226 46.81 17.66 9.90
C ARG A 226 48.01 16.83 9.44
N TYR A 227 47.76 15.77 8.67
CA TYR A 227 48.66 15.31 7.63
C TYR A 227 47.91 15.00 6.34
N ASP A 228 48.57 15.43 5.28
CA ASP A 228 48.21 15.48 3.87
C ASP A 228 48.75 14.23 3.15
N SER A 229 48.07 13.84 2.07
CA SER A 229 48.60 13.23 0.85
C SER A 229 49.42 11.91 0.89
N ARG A 230 48.96 10.89 0.15
CA ARG A 230 49.67 10.34 -1.04
C ARG A 230 48.98 9.13 -1.68
N ASP A 231 48.72 9.30 -2.98
CA ASP A 231 49.07 8.40 -4.09
C ASP A 231 48.95 6.88 -3.90
N ARG A 232 48.03 6.27 -4.66
CA ARG A 232 48.29 4.95 -5.22
C ARG A 232 47.68 4.80 -6.61
N ASP A 233 48.50 5.08 -7.60
CA ASP A 233 48.38 4.54 -8.94
C ASP A 233 48.43 3.00 -8.88
N THR A 234 47.50 2.35 -9.58
CA THR A 234 47.66 0.95 -9.98
C THR A 234 47.13 0.80 -11.40
N TYR A 235 48.08 0.80 -12.33
CA TYR A 235 47.93 0.33 -13.70
C TYR A 235 47.84 -1.19 -13.71
N ASP A 236 46.89 -1.73 -14.49
CA ASP A 236 46.90 -2.98 -15.27
C ASP A 236 45.55 -3.02 -16.02
N ARG A 237 45.38 -2.84 -17.33
CA ARG A 237 46.04 -3.29 -18.58
C ARG A 237 45.85 -4.77 -18.91
N TYR A 238 44.70 -5.15 -19.51
CA TYR A 238 44.56 -5.61 -20.92
C TYR A 238 43.17 -6.23 -21.27
N GLY A 239 42.67 -5.87 -22.46
CA GLY A 239 41.79 -6.64 -23.37
C GLY A 239 40.29 -6.69 -23.00
N GLY A 240 39.31 -6.21 -23.77
CA GLY A 240 39.21 -5.91 -25.19
C GLY A 240 38.20 -6.87 -25.84
N SER A 241 36.96 -6.43 -26.08
CA SER A 241 36.24 -6.67 -27.35
C SER A 241 34.86 -5.99 -27.37
N SER A 242 34.53 -5.51 -28.57
CA SER A 242 33.44 -4.64 -28.98
C SER A 242 32.04 -5.22 -28.88
N GLY A 243 31.05 -4.32 -28.75
CA GLY A 243 29.64 -4.59 -29.01
C GLY A 243 28.78 -3.38 -28.65
N GLY A 244 28.64 -2.45 -29.60
CA GLY A 244 27.98 -1.17 -29.38
C GLY A 244 26.48 -1.28 -29.09
N THR A 245 25.99 -0.36 -28.27
CA THR A 245 24.58 0.06 -28.26
C THR A 245 24.52 1.53 -27.85
N GLY A 246 23.71 2.27 -28.57
CA GLY A 246 23.75 3.72 -28.68
C GLY A 246 23.53 4.48 -27.38
N TYR A 247 24.13 5.67 -27.36
CA TYR A 247 23.90 6.73 -26.40
C TYR A 247 22.43 7.18 -26.45
N GLY A 248 21.60 6.56 -25.62
CA GLY A 248 20.30 7.09 -25.22
C GLY A 248 20.50 8.30 -24.32
N ARG A 249 20.05 9.46 -24.79
CA ARG A 249 20.01 10.74 -24.10
C ARG A 249 19.54 10.61 -22.64
N ASN A 250 20.40 10.99 -21.70
CA ASN A 250 20.02 11.50 -20.39
C ASN A 250 19.17 12.76 -20.60
N GLY A 251 17.88 12.71 -20.30
CA GLY A 251 17.00 13.86 -20.40
C GLY A 251 15.67 13.63 -19.71
N SER A 252 15.53 14.18 -18.50
CA SER A 252 14.34 14.19 -17.66
C SER A 252 13.98 12.84 -17.04
N SER A 253 14.55 12.58 -15.86
CA SER A 253 14.01 11.61 -14.90
C SER A 253 12.63 12.09 -14.47
N ASP A 254 11.58 11.71 -15.20
CA ASP A 254 10.23 11.79 -14.66
C ASP A 254 10.16 10.81 -13.49
N ILE A 255 10.05 11.39 -12.29
CA ILE A 255 10.17 10.78 -10.95
C ILE A 255 9.02 9.79 -10.65
N THR A 256 8.17 9.50 -11.64
CA THR A 256 7.12 8.49 -11.55
C THR A 256 6.95 7.89 -12.92
N CYS A 257 7.87 6.99 -13.29
CA CYS A 257 8.08 6.60 -14.68
C CYS A 257 6.83 6.03 -15.38
N CYS A 258 5.82 5.55 -14.65
CA CYS A 258 4.74 4.76 -15.25
C CYS A 258 3.35 5.38 -15.19
N ARG A 259 3.16 6.55 -14.58
CA ARG A 259 1.81 7.11 -14.35
C ARG A 259 1.04 7.44 -15.64
N ASN A 260 1.76 7.63 -16.76
CA ASN A 260 1.22 7.93 -18.08
C ASN A 260 1.58 6.87 -19.15
N GLU A 261 2.24 5.79 -18.76
CA GLU A 261 2.60 4.74 -19.72
C GLU A 261 1.36 3.91 -20.09
N ARG A 262 1.35 3.31 -21.28
CA ARG A 262 0.31 2.34 -21.62
C ARG A 262 0.58 1.03 -20.87
N CYS A 263 -0.46 0.23 -20.67
CA CYS A 263 -0.30 -1.12 -20.15
C CYS A 263 0.62 -1.94 -21.06
N ASP A 264 1.79 -2.29 -20.55
CA ASP A 264 2.81 -3.05 -21.25
C ASP A 264 3.39 -4.13 -20.32
N ARG A 265 3.19 -5.40 -20.70
CA ARG A 265 3.67 -6.56 -19.96
C ARG A 265 5.20 -6.58 -19.87
N TYR A 266 5.90 -6.10 -20.90
CA TYR A 266 7.36 -6.04 -20.87
C TYR A 266 7.85 -5.04 -19.83
N ARG A 267 7.23 -3.87 -19.79
CA ARG A 267 7.53 -2.83 -18.79
C ARG A 267 7.24 -3.29 -17.36
N GLN A 268 6.10 -3.94 -17.14
CA GLN A 268 5.78 -4.53 -15.84
C GLN A 268 6.85 -5.54 -15.41
N GLN A 269 7.24 -6.45 -16.31
CA GLN A 269 8.28 -7.45 -16.04
C GLN A 269 9.62 -6.78 -15.69
N GLN A 270 10.00 -5.71 -16.39
CA GLN A 270 11.21 -4.94 -16.05
C GLN A 270 11.17 -4.38 -14.62
N CYS A 271 10.05 -3.78 -14.21
CA CYS A 271 9.91 -3.24 -12.86
C CYS A 271 9.93 -4.34 -11.81
N ARG A 272 9.25 -5.47 -12.08
CA ARG A 272 9.29 -6.67 -11.24
C ARG A 272 10.71 -7.21 -11.07
N ASP A 273 11.46 -7.37 -12.16
CA ASP A 273 12.81 -7.94 -12.15
C ASP A 273 13.85 -6.99 -11.53
N SER A 274 13.71 -5.68 -11.74
CA SER A 274 14.55 -4.67 -11.09
C SER A 274 14.32 -4.66 -9.57
N LEU A 275 13.06 -4.68 -9.15
CA LEU A 275 12.67 -4.71 -7.75
C LEU A 275 13.08 -6.00 -7.06
N SER A 276 12.82 -7.17 -7.68
CA SER A 276 13.21 -8.49 -7.15
C SER A 276 14.72 -8.58 -6.96
N ARG A 277 15.51 -8.19 -7.97
CA ARG A 277 16.98 -8.17 -7.84
C ARG A 277 17.45 -7.29 -6.70
N THR A 278 16.80 -6.15 -6.47
CA THR A 278 17.17 -5.24 -5.37
C THR A 278 16.84 -5.84 -4.00
N ILE A 279 15.68 -6.50 -3.87
CA ILE A 279 15.26 -7.19 -2.64
C ILE A 279 16.12 -8.42 -2.35
N ASP A 280 16.43 -9.21 -3.37
CA ASP A 280 17.14 -10.49 -3.24
C ASP A 280 18.64 -10.30 -3.02
N ASN A 281 19.23 -9.22 -3.57
CA ASN A 281 20.61 -8.81 -3.30
C ASN A 281 20.78 -8.23 -1.89
N ARG A 282 20.34 -8.95 -0.85
CA ARG A 282 20.39 -8.63 0.60
C ARG A 282 21.80 -8.25 1.08
N MET A 283 22.36 -7.15 0.59
CA MET A 283 23.54 -6.53 1.15
C MET A 283 23.10 -5.99 2.50
N ALA A 284 23.65 -6.58 3.56
CA ALA A 284 23.33 -6.32 4.96
C ALA A 284 23.84 -4.94 5.45
N GLY A 285 23.65 -3.89 4.65
CA GLY A 285 24.14 -2.55 4.93
C GLY A 285 23.21 -1.47 4.37
N TYR A 286 23.30 -0.30 4.99
CA TYR A 286 22.63 0.94 4.57
C TYR A 286 22.72 1.11 3.05
N GLN A 287 21.57 1.26 2.39
CA GLN A 287 21.50 1.51 0.95
C GLN A 287 21.79 2.99 0.69
N ASP A 288 22.39 3.32 -0.45
CA ASP A 288 22.52 4.72 -0.86
C ASP A 288 21.13 5.32 -1.16
N SER A 289 20.93 6.59 -0.81
CA SER A 289 19.78 7.42 -1.14
C SER A 289 19.28 7.25 -2.59
N GLN A 290 20.19 7.19 -3.56
CA GLN A 290 19.87 7.00 -4.98
C GLN A 290 19.29 5.62 -5.28
N LYS A 291 19.81 4.57 -4.62
CA LYS A 291 19.26 3.21 -4.75
C LYS A 291 17.87 3.13 -4.13
N CYS A 292 17.66 3.79 -3.00
CA CYS A 292 16.35 3.84 -2.36
C CYS A 292 15.31 4.58 -3.18
N ARG A 293 15.70 5.70 -3.80
CA ARG A 293 14.87 6.41 -4.78
C ARG A 293 14.47 5.48 -5.93
N LYS A 294 15.43 4.84 -6.58
CA LYS A 294 15.17 3.88 -7.66
C LYS A 294 14.28 2.71 -7.21
N THR A 295 14.48 2.21 -5.99
CA THR A 295 13.67 1.11 -5.44
C THR A 295 12.21 1.55 -5.27
N ARG A 296 11.98 2.77 -4.78
CA ARG A 296 10.64 3.37 -4.67
C ARG A 296 10.01 3.58 -6.04
N ASP A 297 10.79 4.04 -7.02
CA ASP A 297 10.34 4.17 -8.41
C ASP A 297 9.91 2.83 -9.01
N ASP A 298 10.74 1.79 -8.89
CA ASP A 298 10.44 0.45 -9.38
C ASP A 298 9.20 -0.14 -8.69
N PHE A 299 9.04 0.14 -7.39
CA PHE A 299 7.86 -0.25 -6.61
C PHE A 299 6.58 0.46 -7.07
N ASN A 300 6.64 1.78 -7.26
CA ASN A 300 5.52 2.58 -7.78
C ASN A 300 5.14 2.15 -9.20
N CYS A 301 6.14 1.88 -10.06
CA CYS A 301 5.93 1.31 -11.38
C CYS A 301 5.15 0.00 -11.30
N LEU A 302 5.65 -0.97 -10.52
CA LEU A 302 5.05 -2.29 -10.43
C LEU A 302 3.61 -2.20 -9.91
N MET A 303 3.37 -1.36 -8.91
CA MET A 303 2.02 -1.14 -8.35
C MET A 303 1.07 -0.53 -9.37
N TRP A 304 1.54 0.45 -10.14
CA TRP A 304 0.74 1.09 -11.19
C TRP A 304 0.40 0.08 -12.30
N GLN A 305 1.38 -0.68 -12.80
CA GLN A 305 1.16 -1.69 -13.84
C GLN A 305 0.22 -2.80 -13.34
N THR A 306 0.42 -3.26 -12.10
CA THR A 306 -0.40 -4.31 -11.49
C THR A 306 -1.86 -3.86 -11.32
N SER A 307 -2.10 -2.66 -10.79
CA SER A 307 -3.46 -2.17 -10.53
C SER A 307 -4.22 -1.76 -11.79
N ASN A 308 -3.54 -1.35 -12.87
CA ASN A 308 -4.21 -0.88 -14.08
C ASN A 308 -4.26 -1.92 -15.21
N CYS A 309 -3.32 -2.87 -15.26
CA CYS A 309 -3.07 -3.67 -16.44
C CYS A 309 -3.28 -5.17 -16.26
N LEU A 310 -3.33 -5.65 -15.01
CA LEU A 310 -3.52 -7.06 -14.72
C LEU A 310 -4.96 -7.39 -14.32
N ASN A 311 -5.39 -8.61 -14.63
CA ASN A 311 -6.60 -9.20 -14.05
C ASN A 311 -6.35 -9.65 -12.60
N ARG A 312 -7.39 -10.12 -11.91
CA ARG A 312 -7.31 -10.44 -10.48
C ARG A 312 -6.35 -11.60 -10.20
N GLU A 313 -6.40 -12.63 -11.03
CA GLU A 313 -5.58 -13.83 -10.89
C GLU A 313 -4.09 -13.54 -11.09
N GLU A 314 -3.74 -12.65 -12.01
CA GLU A 314 -2.36 -12.21 -12.24
C GLU A 314 -1.86 -11.33 -11.09
N ARG A 315 -2.71 -10.46 -10.52
CA ARG A 315 -2.36 -9.62 -9.36
C ARG A 315 -2.04 -10.44 -8.12
N ASP A 316 -2.77 -11.52 -7.89
CA ASP A 316 -2.53 -12.39 -6.74
C ASP A 316 -1.15 -13.08 -6.80
N ARG A 317 -0.59 -13.32 -8.00
CA ARG A 317 0.78 -13.85 -8.17
C ARG A 317 1.86 -12.87 -7.74
N ASP A 318 1.55 -11.57 -7.77
CA ASP A 318 2.49 -10.51 -7.42
C ASP A 318 2.34 -10.04 -5.96
N ASN A 319 1.39 -10.60 -5.19
CA ASN A 319 1.16 -10.21 -3.79
C ASN A 319 2.43 -10.37 -2.94
N ASP A 320 3.15 -11.47 -3.14
CA ASP A 320 4.35 -11.79 -2.37
C ASP A 320 5.52 -10.82 -2.64
N ILE A 321 5.65 -10.30 -3.87
CA ILE A 321 6.67 -9.29 -4.17
C ILE A 321 6.32 -7.94 -3.55
N PHE A 322 5.05 -7.52 -3.52
CA PHE A 322 4.65 -6.28 -2.85
C PHE A 322 4.95 -6.30 -1.36
N ARG A 323 4.64 -7.41 -0.68
CA ARG A 323 4.93 -7.57 0.75
C ARG A 323 6.44 -7.52 1.03
N ARG A 324 7.25 -8.25 0.26
CA ARG A 324 8.72 -8.24 0.41
C ARG A 324 9.32 -6.87 0.09
N ALA A 325 8.81 -6.18 -0.93
CA ALA A 325 9.25 -4.85 -1.32
C ALA A 325 8.95 -3.80 -0.25
N ARG A 326 7.74 -3.83 0.32
CA ARG A 326 7.36 -2.96 1.44
C ARG A 326 8.28 -3.17 2.64
N ASP A 327 8.47 -4.43 3.06
CA ASP A 327 9.38 -4.79 4.16
C ASP A 327 10.80 -4.28 3.89
N PHE A 328 11.28 -4.41 2.65
CA PHE A 328 12.60 -3.95 2.24
C PHE A 328 12.72 -2.42 2.30
N ILE A 329 11.77 -1.69 1.72
CA ILE A 329 11.75 -0.21 1.72
C ILE A 329 11.70 0.30 3.16
N SER A 330 10.83 -0.28 4.00
CA SER A 330 10.69 0.18 5.38
C SER A 330 11.95 -0.05 6.22
N ARG A 331 12.66 -1.16 6.00
CA ARG A 331 13.89 -1.47 6.75
C ARG A 331 15.11 -0.70 6.25
N ASN A 332 15.22 -0.49 4.93
CA ASN A 332 16.49 -0.05 4.32
C ASN A 332 16.44 1.37 3.74
N CYS A 333 15.25 1.91 3.46
CA CYS A 333 15.09 3.19 2.74
C CYS A 333 14.40 4.28 3.54
N ASP A 334 13.64 3.91 4.57
CA ASP A 334 12.97 4.86 5.46
C ASP A 334 13.93 5.77 6.25
N THR A 335 15.22 5.42 6.32
CA THR A 335 16.26 6.29 6.90
C THR A 335 16.58 7.50 6.02
N TYR A 336 16.22 7.45 4.73
CA TYR A 336 16.37 8.54 3.76
C TYR A 336 15.07 9.34 3.58
N GLY A 337 14.24 9.36 4.62
CA GLY A 337 12.94 10.01 4.65
C GLY A 337 11.82 8.99 4.57
N ARG A 338 10.81 9.18 5.41
CA ARG A 338 9.56 8.40 5.42
C ARG A 338 8.42 9.25 4.90
N TRP A 339 7.40 8.62 4.31
CA TRP A 339 6.17 9.33 4.00
C TRP A 339 5.53 9.90 5.29
N THR A 340 5.70 9.22 6.43
CA THR A 340 5.24 9.66 7.75
C THR A 340 5.97 10.89 8.26
N GLU A 341 7.11 11.25 7.67
CA GLU A 341 7.85 12.46 8.02
C GLU A 341 7.52 13.61 7.07
N ASN A 342 7.11 13.27 5.85
CA ASN A 342 6.77 14.20 4.79
C ASN A 342 5.54 15.05 5.12
N ASN A 343 5.67 16.38 5.00
CA ASN A 343 4.61 17.33 5.31
C ASN A 343 3.42 17.23 4.34
N CYS A 344 3.64 16.85 3.08
CA CYS A 344 2.57 16.68 2.08
C CYS A 344 1.51 15.68 2.57
N TYR A 345 1.95 14.52 3.06
CA TYR A 345 1.06 13.43 3.50
C TYR A 345 0.42 13.67 4.87
N LYS A 346 0.87 14.70 5.62
CA LYS A 346 0.30 15.11 6.92
C LYS A 346 -0.77 16.17 6.80
N THR A 347 -1.01 16.70 5.60
CA THR A 347 -2.00 17.75 5.38
C THR A 347 -3.41 17.29 5.73
N THR A 348 -4.25 18.23 6.16
CA THR A 348 -5.65 17.95 6.47
C THR A 348 -6.44 17.41 5.27
N GLU A 349 -6.06 17.81 4.07
CA GLU A 349 -6.67 17.37 2.82
C GLU A 349 -6.30 15.92 2.51
N MET A 350 -5.05 15.53 2.74
CA MET A 350 -4.67 14.13 2.64
C MET A 350 -5.43 13.26 3.64
N GLN A 351 -5.57 13.72 4.89
CA GLN A 351 -6.39 13.04 5.91
C GLN A 351 -7.87 12.94 5.53
N ARG A 352 -8.42 13.94 4.80
CA ARG A 352 -9.78 13.85 4.25
C ARG A 352 -9.89 12.78 3.18
N CYS A 353 -8.87 12.63 2.33
CA CYS A 353 -8.84 11.51 1.39
C CYS A 353 -8.81 10.17 2.13
N GLU A 354 -8.03 10.04 3.22
CA GLU A 354 -7.99 8.81 4.03
C GLU A 354 -9.37 8.42 4.58
N ALA A 355 -10.23 9.39 4.91
CA ALA A 355 -11.59 9.12 5.39
C ALA A 355 -12.49 8.44 4.33
N LEU A 356 -12.09 8.43 3.06
CA LEU A 356 -12.78 7.70 1.98
C LEU A 356 -12.47 6.19 1.99
N LEU A 357 -11.42 5.76 2.69
CA LEU A 357 -11.13 4.34 2.86
C LEU A 357 -12.18 3.71 3.79
N SER A 358 -12.99 2.82 3.22
CA SER A 358 -13.80 1.91 4.02
C SER A 358 -12.89 0.93 4.77
N ASN A 359 -13.41 0.37 5.87
CA ASN A 359 -12.65 -0.47 6.79
C ASN A 359 -11.86 -1.57 6.04
N THR A 360 -10.53 -1.47 6.03
CA THR A 360 -9.61 -2.26 5.17
C THR A 360 -9.52 -3.74 5.56
N ARG A 361 -10.24 -4.16 6.61
CA ARG A 361 -10.14 -5.47 7.25
C ARG A 361 -10.76 -6.62 6.46
N GLY A 362 -11.59 -6.33 5.45
CA GLY A 362 -12.31 -7.33 4.64
C GLY A 362 -11.56 -7.82 3.39
N GLY A 363 -10.30 -7.42 3.20
CA GLY A 363 -9.56 -7.65 1.96
C GLY A 363 -10.16 -6.91 0.76
N ALA A 364 -9.71 -7.23 -0.45
CA ALA A 364 -10.21 -6.65 -1.69
C ALA A 364 -11.59 -7.22 -2.09
N ASN A 365 -12.64 -6.77 -1.42
CA ASN A 365 -14.02 -6.94 -1.88
C ASN A 365 -14.47 -5.73 -2.73
N TYR A 366 -15.60 -5.84 -3.42
CA TYR A 366 -16.08 -4.80 -4.34
C TYR A 366 -16.26 -3.42 -3.68
N GLU A 367 -16.88 -3.37 -2.50
CA GLU A 367 -17.14 -2.11 -1.78
C GLU A 367 -15.84 -1.49 -1.25
N SER A 368 -14.95 -2.32 -0.72
CA SER A 368 -13.60 -1.93 -0.29
C SER A 368 -12.75 -1.41 -1.46
N CYS A 369 -12.83 -2.06 -2.62
CA CYS A 369 -12.15 -1.57 -3.83
C CYS A 369 -12.73 -0.26 -4.36
N ARG A 370 -14.04 -0.05 -4.26
CA ARG A 370 -14.66 1.23 -4.60
C ARG A 370 -14.18 2.36 -3.69
N GLY A 371 -14.19 2.15 -2.37
CA GLY A 371 -13.65 3.12 -1.41
C GLY A 371 -12.17 3.41 -1.64
N PHE A 372 -11.38 2.36 -1.91
CA PHE A 372 -9.97 2.49 -2.24
C PHE A 372 -9.73 3.33 -3.50
N LEU A 373 -10.48 3.12 -4.59
CA LEU A 373 -10.31 3.89 -5.82
C LEU A 373 -10.66 5.37 -5.59
N SER A 374 -11.74 5.69 -4.87
CA SER A 374 -12.06 7.07 -4.48
C SER A 374 -10.97 7.71 -3.63
N PHE A 375 -10.38 6.97 -2.68
CA PHE A 375 -9.23 7.41 -1.91
C PHE A 375 -8.00 7.68 -2.80
N LYS A 376 -7.66 6.74 -3.68
CA LYS A 376 -6.51 6.84 -4.59
C LYS A 376 -6.62 8.05 -5.51
N ASP A 377 -7.81 8.33 -6.04
CA ASP A 377 -8.06 9.48 -6.92
C ASP A 377 -7.97 10.80 -6.15
N CYS A 378 -8.60 10.90 -4.98
CA CYS A 378 -8.48 12.06 -4.08
C CYS A 378 -7.03 12.36 -3.72
N MET A 379 -6.28 11.35 -3.27
CA MET A 379 -4.87 11.47 -2.92
C MET A 379 -4.03 11.88 -4.13
N SER A 380 -4.29 11.30 -5.31
CA SER A 380 -3.59 11.62 -6.56
C SER A 380 -3.79 13.07 -6.99
N ASP A 381 -4.99 13.61 -6.78
CA ASP A 381 -5.33 15.02 -7.04
C ASP A 381 -4.61 15.95 -6.05
N GLU A 382 -4.61 15.62 -4.76
CA GLU A 382 -3.90 16.42 -3.74
C GLU A 382 -2.39 16.41 -3.94
N LEU A 383 -1.80 15.27 -4.30
CA LEU A 383 -0.38 15.17 -4.66
C LEU A 383 -0.04 16.11 -5.82
N THR A 384 -0.84 16.08 -6.88
CA THR A 384 -0.63 16.90 -8.08
C THR A 384 -0.79 18.40 -7.79
N ARG A 385 -1.71 18.76 -6.90
CA ARG A 385 -2.03 20.17 -6.60
C ARG A 385 -1.07 20.81 -5.60
N ARG A 386 -0.63 20.07 -4.58
CA ARG A 386 0.00 20.66 -3.39
C ARG A 386 1.39 20.15 -3.10
N CYS A 387 1.79 19.01 -3.67
CA CYS A 387 3.02 18.34 -3.31
C CYS A 387 4.07 18.50 -4.40
N THR A 388 5.33 18.29 -4.00
CA THR A 388 6.47 18.32 -4.91
C THR A 388 6.57 17.00 -5.67
N ARG A 389 7.23 16.99 -6.82
CA ARG A 389 7.50 15.75 -7.57
C ARG A 389 8.30 14.71 -6.77
N GLU A 390 9.09 15.13 -5.79
CA GLU A 390 9.80 14.19 -4.91
C GLU A 390 8.83 13.50 -3.95
N ASP A 391 7.70 14.13 -3.62
CA ASP A 391 6.69 13.56 -2.74
C ASP A 391 5.92 12.41 -3.42
N ASP A 392 5.82 12.43 -4.75
CA ASP A 392 5.22 11.34 -5.54
C ASP A 392 5.97 10.00 -5.36
N LEU A 393 7.27 10.03 -5.02
CA LEU A 393 8.04 8.81 -4.75
C LEU A 393 7.47 8.00 -3.58
N TYR A 394 6.82 8.68 -2.64
CA TYR A 394 6.26 8.08 -1.45
C TYR A 394 4.86 7.51 -1.67
N GLN A 395 4.27 7.73 -2.85
CA GLN A 395 2.87 7.38 -3.14
C GLN A 395 2.60 5.89 -2.91
N GLY A 396 3.43 4.99 -3.46
CA GLY A 396 3.20 3.55 -3.29
C GLY A 396 3.34 3.10 -1.84
N ALA A 397 4.35 3.60 -1.11
CA ALA A 397 4.51 3.27 0.31
C ALA A 397 3.31 3.75 1.14
N TYR A 398 2.82 4.96 0.87
CA TYR A 398 1.65 5.53 1.52
C TYR A 398 0.36 4.72 1.22
N LEU A 399 0.13 4.39 -0.06
CA LEU A 399 -1.01 3.55 -0.47
C LEU A 399 -0.98 2.18 0.22
N VAL A 400 0.18 1.54 0.32
CA VAL A 400 0.32 0.24 0.98
C VAL A 400 0.08 0.33 2.48
N ASP A 401 0.55 1.38 3.15
CA ASP A 401 0.35 1.51 4.59
C ASP A 401 -1.10 1.82 4.95
N LYS A 402 -1.79 2.63 4.15
CA LYS A 402 -3.19 3.03 4.39
C LYS A 402 -4.22 2.02 3.87
N ALA A 403 -4.01 1.51 2.66
CA ALA A 403 -4.96 0.62 1.98
C ALA A 403 -4.54 -0.85 1.98
N GLN A 404 -3.33 -1.19 2.45
CA GLN A 404 -2.82 -2.55 2.51
C GLN A 404 -2.92 -3.25 1.14
N GLU A 405 -3.42 -4.48 1.11
CA GLU A 405 -3.50 -5.30 -0.10
C GLU A 405 -4.41 -4.71 -1.17
N MET A 406 -5.35 -3.84 -0.78
CA MET A 406 -6.21 -3.15 -1.76
C MET A 406 -5.39 -2.30 -2.73
N SER A 407 -4.21 -1.81 -2.33
CA SER A 407 -3.40 -0.95 -3.19
C SER A 407 -2.89 -1.61 -4.46
N TRP A 408 -2.78 -2.94 -4.48
CA TRP A 408 -2.46 -3.72 -5.69
C TRP A 408 -3.55 -4.71 -6.09
N GLN A 409 -4.43 -5.14 -5.17
CA GLN A 409 -5.54 -6.03 -5.47
C GLN A 409 -6.76 -5.32 -6.03
N CYS A 410 -6.98 -4.03 -5.75
CA CYS A 410 -8.09 -3.28 -6.31
C CYS A 410 -7.64 -2.55 -7.57
N GLY A 411 -8.03 -3.10 -8.70
CA GLY A 411 -7.64 -2.63 -10.01
C GLY A 411 -8.76 -1.83 -10.64
N THR A 412 -8.38 -0.87 -11.46
CA THR A 412 -9.33 0.01 -12.18
C THR A 412 -10.23 -0.82 -13.12
N THR A 413 -9.75 -1.98 -13.56
CA THR A 413 -10.45 -2.91 -14.45
C THR A 413 -11.56 -3.73 -13.78
N ASP A 414 -11.50 -3.97 -12.46
CA ASP A 414 -12.50 -4.82 -11.77
C ASP A 414 -13.88 -4.17 -11.63
N GLN A 415 -13.94 -2.84 -11.59
CA GLN A 415 -15.20 -2.11 -11.49
C GLN A 415 -16.07 -2.27 -12.74
N PHE A 416 -15.46 -2.59 -13.89
CA PHE A 416 -16.15 -2.64 -15.17
C PHE A 416 -16.56 -4.06 -15.60
N SER A 417 -15.93 -5.12 -15.06
CA SER A 417 -16.22 -6.50 -15.52
C SER A 417 -17.26 -7.25 -14.69
N ASN A 418 -17.53 -6.85 -13.44
CA ASN A 418 -18.36 -7.63 -12.50
C ASN A 418 -19.81 -7.16 -12.32
N GLY A 419 -20.40 -6.53 -13.35
CA GLY A 419 -21.82 -6.18 -13.35
C GLY A 419 -22.80 -7.34 -13.57
N ARG A 420 -22.35 -8.52 -14.05
CA ARG A 420 -23.17 -9.73 -14.23
C ARG A 420 -22.27 -10.92 -14.58
N ASN A 421 -22.37 -12.03 -13.85
CA ASN A 421 -21.93 -13.39 -14.23
C ASN A 421 -20.64 -13.99 -13.63
N GLN A 422 -20.31 -13.86 -12.34
CA GLN A 422 -19.30 -14.78 -11.75
C GLN A 422 -19.64 -15.31 -10.33
N TYR A 423 -20.88 -15.72 -10.11
CA TYR A 423 -21.19 -16.79 -9.16
C TYR A 423 -22.28 -17.71 -9.75
N SER A 424 -21.88 -18.58 -10.66
CA SER A 424 -22.54 -19.88 -10.80
C SER A 424 -21.50 -20.93 -11.15
N THR A 425 -21.02 -21.61 -10.11
CA THR A 425 -20.61 -23.00 -10.20
C THR A 425 -21.80 -23.81 -10.74
N PHE A 426 -21.84 -24.06 -12.04
CA PHE A 426 -22.53 -25.21 -12.59
C PHE A 426 -21.68 -25.83 -13.68
N ASP A 427 -21.04 -26.90 -13.25
CA ASP A 427 -20.65 -28.08 -14.01
C ASP A 427 -21.48 -28.25 -15.31
N ARG A 428 -20.81 -28.07 -16.46
CA ARG A 428 -21.27 -28.62 -17.75
C ARG A 428 -20.09 -29.08 -18.57
N LYS A 429 -19.65 -30.28 -18.22
CA LYS A 429 -19.02 -31.23 -19.14
C LYS A 429 -20.08 -31.73 -20.15
N TYR A 430 -19.61 -32.08 -21.35
CA TYR A 430 -20.29 -32.71 -22.49
C TYR A 430 -20.82 -31.79 -23.62
N ASP A 431 -19.98 -31.77 -24.65
CA ASP A 431 -20.23 -32.09 -26.06
C ASP A 431 -21.11 -31.18 -26.95
N GLN A 432 -20.55 -30.94 -28.14
CA GLN A 432 -21.09 -31.38 -29.43
C GLN A 432 -21.39 -30.28 -30.46
N TYR A 433 -20.60 -30.33 -31.54
CA TYR A 433 -20.88 -29.92 -32.93
C TYR A 433 -20.94 -28.42 -33.27
N GLY A 434 -19.85 -27.97 -33.89
CA GLY A 434 -19.84 -27.55 -35.30
C GLY A 434 -20.80 -26.44 -35.73
N SER A 435 -20.24 -25.27 -36.05
CA SER A 435 -20.38 -24.73 -37.40
C SER A 435 -19.32 -23.67 -37.66
N ASP A 436 -18.59 -23.87 -38.75
CA ASP A 436 -17.92 -22.81 -39.50
C ASP A 436 -18.86 -21.60 -39.70
N ARG A 437 -18.48 -20.44 -39.16
CA ARG A 437 -18.74 -19.16 -39.82
C ARG A 437 -17.85 -18.06 -39.25
N GLN A 438 -16.77 -17.86 -39.99
CA GLN A 438 -16.03 -16.62 -40.17
C GLN A 438 -16.98 -15.41 -40.29
N GLN A 439 -16.96 -14.50 -39.32
CA GLN A 439 -17.35 -13.11 -39.55
C GLN A 439 -16.73 -12.18 -38.49
N ASP A 440 -15.97 -11.20 -38.99
CA ASP A 440 -15.27 -10.16 -38.24
C ASP A 440 -16.18 -9.44 -37.24
N GLY A 441 -15.98 -9.68 -35.95
CA GLY A 441 -16.68 -9.01 -34.86
C GLY A 441 -15.76 -7.97 -34.21
N TYR A 442 -15.79 -6.74 -34.71
CA TYR A 442 -15.26 -5.58 -33.95
C TYR A 442 -16.08 -5.42 -32.67
N ASP A 443 -15.46 -5.77 -31.55
CA ASP A 443 -16.07 -5.75 -30.22
C ASP A 443 -16.20 -4.31 -29.71
N ASN A 444 -17.24 -3.61 -30.19
CA ASN A 444 -17.64 -2.28 -29.73
C ASN A 444 -18.44 -2.41 -28.44
N SER A 445 -17.80 -2.80 -27.34
CA SER A 445 -18.39 -2.63 -26.01
C SER A 445 -18.25 -1.15 -25.59
N PRO A 446 -19.35 -0.41 -25.36
CA PRO A 446 -19.29 1.01 -25.03
C PRO A 446 -18.51 1.24 -23.73
N LEU A 447 -17.54 2.16 -23.74
CA LEU A 447 -16.88 2.66 -22.53
C LEU A 447 -17.95 3.17 -21.55
N HIS A 448 -17.96 2.60 -20.34
CA HIS A 448 -18.89 2.99 -19.28
C HIS A 448 -18.51 4.40 -18.79
N LEU A 449 -19.29 5.38 -19.24
CA LEU A 449 -19.18 6.80 -18.91
C LEU A 449 -19.81 7.03 -17.53
N GLU A 450 -19.17 7.87 -16.70
CA GLU A 450 -19.68 8.31 -15.38
C GLU A 450 -21.11 8.89 -15.52
N ASP A 451 -21.92 8.92 -14.45
CA ASP A 451 -23.35 9.29 -14.53
C ASP A 451 -23.60 10.66 -15.21
N GLU A 452 -22.70 11.64 -15.05
CA GLU A 452 -22.78 12.93 -15.76
C GLU A 452 -22.48 12.80 -17.27
N ASP A 453 -21.48 12.01 -17.62
CA ASP A 453 -21.09 11.75 -19.00
C ASP A 453 -22.15 10.88 -19.72
N ALA A 454 -22.81 9.96 -19.00
CA ALA A 454 -23.93 9.18 -19.49
C ALA A 454 -25.17 10.06 -19.78
N MET A 455 -25.47 11.00 -18.89
CA MET A 455 -26.51 12.01 -19.12
C MET A 455 -26.17 12.91 -20.31
N CYS A 456 -24.92 13.38 -20.42
CA CYS A 456 -24.45 14.14 -21.58
C CYS A 456 -24.60 13.32 -22.88
N LEU A 457 -24.16 12.07 -22.89
CA LEU A 457 -24.25 11.17 -24.03
C LEU A 457 -25.72 11.02 -24.48
N SER A 458 -26.65 10.84 -23.53
CA SER A 458 -28.08 10.73 -23.84
C SER A 458 -28.65 11.98 -24.51
N ARG A 459 -28.19 13.19 -24.13
CA ARG A 459 -28.63 14.46 -24.71
C ARG A 459 -28.04 14.71 -26.10
N VAL A 460 -26.80 14.27 -26.32
CA VAL A 460 -26.05 14.48 -27.56
C VAL A 460 -26.38 13.40 -28.61
N GLN A 461 -27.00 12.28 -28.22
CA GLN A 461 -27.19 11.12 -29.09
C GLN A 461 -27.83 11.43 -30.44
N SER A 462 -28.90 12.25 -30.49
CA SER A 462 -29.53 12.64 -31.77
C SER A 462 -28.58 13.42 -32.69
N TYR A 463 -27.63 14.18 -32.13
CA TYR A 463 -26.61 14.91 -32.88
C TYR A 463 -25.45 14.00 -33.27
N THR A 464 -25.06 13.06 -32.42
CA THR A 464 -24.09 12.01 -32.75
C THR A 464 -24.53 11.23 -33.98
N ASP A 465 -25.81 10.85 -34.05
CA ASP A 465 -26.36 10.11 -35.20
C ASP A 465 -26.33 10.96 -36.49
N GLN A 466 -26.60 12.27 -36.40
CA GLN A 466 -26.45 13.19 -37.53
C GLN A 466 -24.99 13.33 -37.97
N CYS A 467 -24.07 13.54 -37.03
CA CYS A 467 -22.63 13.60 -37.32
C CYS A 467 -22.15 12.32 -38.00
N LYS A 468 -22.61 11.15 -37.53
CA LYS A 468 -22.25 9.85 -38.09
C LYS A 468 -22.83 9.66 -39.49
N THR A 469 -24.09 10.06 -39.71
CA THR A 469 -24.73 10.00 -41.03
C THR A 469 -23.97 10.85 -42.05
N ASN A 470 -23.56 12.08 -41.70
CA ASN A 470 -22.76 12.94 -42.57
C ASN A 470 -21.38 12.34 -42.87
N MET A 471 -20.74 11.73 -41.87
CA MET A 471 -19.48 11.02 -42.05
C MET A 471 -19.65 9.83 -43.00
N ASP A 472 -20.68 9.01 -42.80
CA ASP A 472 -20.96 7.83 -43.62
C ASP A 472 -21.32 8.23 -45.07
N GLU A 473 -22.03 9.34 -45.27
CA GLU A 473 -22.31 9.90 -46.60
C GLU A 473 -21.03 10.29 -47.33
N LYS A 474 -20.13 11.06 -46.69
CA LYS A 474 -18.82 11.39 -47.27
C LYS A 474 -17.96 10.15 -47.51
N ARG A 475 -18.08 9.15 -46.64
CA ARG A 475 -17.38 7.87 -46.80
C ARG A 475 -17.90 7.09 -48.02
N ARG A 476 -19.15 7.28 -48.46
CA ARG A 476 -19.66 6.65 -49.69
C ARG A 476 -18.96 7.19 -50.94
N GLU A 477 -18.51 8.45 -50.94
CA GLU A 477 -17.73 9.04 -52.04
C GLU A 477 -16.40 8.29 -52.28
N LEU A 478 -15.87 7.61 -51.25
CA LEU A 478 -14.68 6.77 -51.37
C LEU A 478 -14.85 5.63 -52.38
N TYR A 479 -16.06 5.09 -52.51
CA TYR A 479 -16.31 3.96 -53.40
C TYR A 479 -16.38 4.39 -54.87
N THR A 480 -16.61 5.68 -55.13
CA THR A 480 -16.63 6.25 -56.48
C THR A 480 -15.30 6.84 -56.92
N GLU A 481 -14.38 7.08 -55.99
CA GLU A 481 -13.09 7.70 -56.26
C GLU A 481 -12.03 6.66 -56.62
N ASN A 482 -11.37 6.83 -57.77
CA ASN A 482 -10.36 5.90 -58.25
C ASN A 482 -8.94 6.31 -57.84
N ASP A 483 -8.71 7.58 -57.51
CA ASP A 483 -7.42 8.04 -57.03
C ASP A 483 -7.21 7.63 -55.56
N PHE A 484 -6.07 7.00 -55.27
CA PHE A 484 -5.71 6.55 -53.93
C PHE A 484 -5.46 7.72 -52.98
N GLU A 485 -4.76 8.77 -53.42
CA GLU A 485 -4.46 9.92 -52.57
C GLU A 485 -5.73 10.68 -52.22
N ARG A 486 -6.63 10.82 -53.19
CA ARG A 486 -7.93 11.47 -52.99
C ARG A 486 -8.84 10.64 -52.08
N ARG A 487 -8.88 9.31 -52.23
CA ARG A 487 -9.59 8.41 -51.29
C ARG A 487 -9.06 8.55 -49.88
N GLN A 488 -7.75 8.53 -49.71
CA GLN A 488 -7.13 8.69 -48.39
C GLN A 488 -7.50 10.05 -47.78
N LYS A 489 -7.45 11.14 -48.56
CA LYS A 489 -7.86 12.48 -48.12
C LYS A 489 -9.32 12.53 -47.69
N ILE A 490 -10.25 11.97 -48.48
CA ILE A 490 -11.68 11.91 -48.13
C ILE A 490 -11.88 11.12 -46.83
N SER A 491 -11.18 9.99 -46.66
CA SER A 491 -11.26 9.19 -45.44
C SER A 491 -10.76 9.93 -44.22
N CYS A 492 -9.63 10.63 -44.31
CA CYS A 492 -9.07 11.39 -43.18
C CYS A 492 -9.94 12.60 -42.83
N CYS A 493 -10.42 13.32 -43.84
CA CYS A 493 -11.23 14.52 -43.64
C CYS A 493 -12.61 14.21 -43.07
N SER A 494 -13.28 13.15 -43.55
CA SER A 494 -14.58 12.73 -42.98
C SER A 494 -14.50 12.39 -41.50
N ILE A 495 -13.42 11.72 -41.05
CA ILE A 495 -13.23 11.40 -39.63
C ILE A 495 -12.92 12.66 -38.80
N ARG A 496 -12.14 13.60 -39.34
CA ARG A 496 -11.85 14.87 -38.64
C ARG A 496 -13.08 15.76 -38.53
N GLU A 497 -13.88 15.84 -39.57
CA GLU A 497 -15.16 16.54 -39.54
C GLU A 497 -16.15 15.88 -38.57
N TYR A 498 -16.20 14.54 -38.54
CA TYR A 498 -16.98 13.81 -37.53
C TYR A 498 -16.55 14.20 -36.11
N ARG A 499 -15.24 14.21 -35.85
CA ARG A 499 -14.69 14.65 -34.55
C ARG A 499 -15.10 16.09 -34.22
N ASN A 500 -14.98 17.02 -35.17
CA ASN A 500 -15.36 18.43 -34.96
C ASN A 500 -16.87 18.58 -34.72
N CYS A 501 -17.69 17.85 -35.46
CA CYS A 501 -19.15 17.80 -35.27
C CYS A 501 -19.52 17.29 -33.87
N LEU A 502 -18.85 16.23 -33.39
CA LEU A 502 -19.03 15.73 -32.03
C LEU A 502 -18.64 16.77 -30.98
N PHE A 503 -17.51 17.46 -31.16
CA PHE A 503 -17.09 18.53 -30.24
C PHE A 503 -18.11 19.66 -30.15
N ASP A 504 -18.62 20.12 -31.29
CA ASP A 504 -19.64 21.17 -31.33
C ASP A 504 -20.93 20.72 -30.65
N ALA A 505 -21.35 19.48 -30.87
CA ALA A 505 -22.52 18.91 -30.21
C ALA A 505 -22.32 18.80 -28.69
N THR A 506 -21.20 18.24 -28.23
CA THR A 506 -20.93 18.13 -26.79
C THR A 506 -20.79 19.50 -26.12
N ARG A 507 -20.15 20.47 -26.77
CA ARG A 507 -20.00 21.83 -26.25
C ARG A 507 -21.36 22.51 -26.04
N ARG A 508 -22.31 22.31 -26.96
CA ARG A 508 -23.65 22.91 -26.88
C ARG A 508 -24.52 22.27 -25.80
N TYR A 509 -24.46 20.95 -25.63
CA TYR A 509 -25.45 20.22 -24.82
C TYR A 509 -24.93 19.75 -23.45
N CYS A 510 -23.62 19.68 -23.27
CA CYS A 510 -23.01 19.15 -22.05
C CYS A 510 -22.34 20.21 -21.19
N GLN A 511 -22.22 21.46 -21.67
CA GLN A 511 -21.62 22.60 -20.94
C GLN A 511 -20.19 22.36 -20.42
N THR A 512 -19.56 21.24 -20.78
CA THR A 512 -18.20 20.85 -20.42
C THR A 512 -17.30 20.97 -21.64
N GLU A 513 -16.15 21.61 -21.47
CA GLU A 513 -15.13 21.70 -22.54
C GLU A 513 -14.32 20.41 -22.69
N ARG A 514 -14.46 19.45 -21.76
CA ARG A 514 -13.67 18.21 -21.75
C ARG A 514 -14.38 17.03 -22.38
N SER A 515 -13.63 16.36 -23.25
CA SER A 515 -14.08 15.54 -24.37
C SER A 515 -14.20 14.05 -24.08
N ARG A 516 -14.37 13.61 -22.83
CA ARG A 516 -14.41 12.16 -22.53
C ARG A 516 -15.49 11.44 -23.35
N VAL A 517 -16.64 12.09 -23.55
CA VAL A 517 -17.72 11.62 -24.41
C VAL A 517 -17.31 11.55 -25.89
N VAL A 518 -16.67 12.60 -26.42
CA VAL A 518 -16.13 12.60 -27.80
C VAL A 518 -15.07 11.51 -27.97
N ASP A 519 -14.21 11.35 -26.97
CA ASP A 519 -13.13 10.37 -26.94
C ASP A 519 -13.64 8.92 -26.92
N SER A 520 -14.72 8.67 -26.17
CA SER A 520 -15.45 7.41 -26.17
C SER A 520 -16.06 7.12 -27.55
N LEU A 521 -16.76 8.11 -28.13
CA LEU A 521 -17.37 7.98 -29.47
C LEU A 521 -16.34 7.86 -30.60
N MET A 522 -15.12 8.39 -30.40
CA MET A 522 -14.02 8.32 -31.35
C MET A 522 -13.13 7.09 -31.17
N ALA A 523 -13.33 6.27 -30.14
CA ALA A 523 -12.43 5.17 -29.79
C ALA A 523 -12.14 4.23 -30.99
N GLY A 524 -13.16 3.88 -31.77
CA GLY A 524 -13.04 3.03 -32.96
C GLY A 524 -12.32 3.68 -34.16
N TYR A 525 -12.17 5.00 -34.19
CA TYR A 525 -11.61 5.76 -35.32
C TYR A 525 -10.22 6.35 -35.04
N ARG A 526 -9.75 6.30 -33.79
CA ARG A 526 -8.45 6.87 -33.40
C ARG A 526 -7.28 6.31 -34.21
N HIS A 527 -7.27 4.99 -34.45
CA HIS A 527 -6.22 4.35 -35.24
C HIS A 527 -6.12 4.89 -36.67
N GLN A 528 -7.25 5.29 -37.26
CA GLN A 528 -7.30 5.87 -38.60
C GLN A 528 -6.81 7.32 -38.61
N LEU A 529 -6.99 8.08 -37.52
CA LEU A 529 -6.42 9.43 -37.40
C LEU A 529 -4.91 9.42 -37.15
N THR A 530 -4.41 8.42 -36.44
CA THR A 530 -2.98 8.28 -36.10
C THR A 530 -2.17 7.54 -37.16
N SER A 531 -2.80 7.00 -38.19
CA SER A 531 -2.05 6.35 -39.27
C SER A 531 -1.23 7.40 -40.04
N ASP A 532 -0.02 7.02 -40.47
CA ASP A 532 0.89 7.90 -41.22
C ASP A 532 0.23 8.56 -42.43
N SER A 533 -0.79 7.90 -42.98
CA SER A 533 -1.65 8.38 -44.05
C SER A 533 -2.46 9.63 -43.70
N CYS A 534 -3.02 9.72 -42.49
CA CYS A 534 -3.85 10.85 -42.07
C CYS A 534 -3.10 11.94 -41.34
N VAL A 535 -1.88 11.68 -40.88
CA VAL A 535 -1.00 12.68 -40.27
C VAL A 535 -0.57 13.75 -41.30
N ARG A 536 -0.44 13.38 -42.58
CA ARG A 536 -0.02 14.29 -43.66
C ARG A 536 -1.12 15.21 -44.17
N VAL A 537 -2.38 14.90 -43.90
CA VAL A 537 -3.53 15.72 -44.31
C VAL A 537 -3.76 16.79 -43.25
N TYR A 538 -3.73 18.07 -43.61
CA TYR A 538 -3.95 19.16 -42.65
C TYR A 538 -5.42 19.55 -42.53
N ASP A 539 -5.84 20.13 -41.40
CA ASP A 539 -7.24 20.58 -41.20
C ASP A 539 -7.68 21.62 -42.25
N SER A 540 -6.73 22.44 -42.71
CA SER A 540 -6.94 23.40 -43.79
C SER A 540 -7.32 22.72 -45.11
N GLU A 541 -6.77 21.54 -45.39
CA GLU A 541 -7.04 20.79 -46.63
C GLU A 541 -8.40 20.10 -46.62
N CYS A 542 -8.93 19.82 -45.43
CA CYS A 542 -10.27 19.27 -45.25
C CYS A 542 -11.37 20.34 -45.40
N ASN A 543 -11.08 21.58 -45.00
CA ASN A 543 -12.03 22.69 -45.10
C ASN A 543 -12.03 23.40 -46.47
N ALA A 544 -11.08 23.07 -47.35
CA ALA A 544 -10.89 23.76 -48.63
C ALA A 544 -12.02 23.54 -49.65
N GLY A 545 -12.84 22.49 -49.51
CA GLY A 545 -13.91 22.16 -50.47
C GLY A 545 -15.11 23.11 -50.50
N HIS A 546 -15.46 23.73 -49.36
CA HIS A 546 -16.64 24.60 -49.28
C HIS A 546 -16.33 26.09 -49.45
N GLN A 547 -15.11 26.55 -49.13
CA GLN A 547 -14.77 27.97 -49.23
C GLN A 547 -14.56 28.47 -50.66
N ALA A 548 -14.14 27.59 -51.58
CA ALA A 548 -13.97 27.98 -52.98
C ALA A 548 -15.32 28.31 -53.66
N ALA A 549 -16.37 27.53 -53.37
CA ALA A 549 -17.69 27.75 -53.95
C ALA A 549 -18.40 29.00 -53.40
N THR A 550 -18.30 29.26 -52.09
CA THR A 550 -18.93 30.45 -51.47
C THR A 550 -18.24 31.75 -51.88
N SER A 551 -16.91 31.74 -52.04
CA SER A 551 -16.17 32.90 -52.54
C SER A 551 -16.52 33.24 -53.99
N ILE A 552 -16.74 32.23 -54.84
CA ILE A 552 -17.18 32.45 -56.23
C ILE A 552 -18.63 32.98 -56.28
N VAL A 553 -19.54 32.46 -55.46
CA VAL A 553 -20.93 33.00 -55.39
C VAL A 553 -20.95 34.44 -54.88
N LEU A 554 -20.14 34.77 -53.86
CA LEU A 554 -19.98 36.15 -53.39
C LEU A 554 -19.39 37.07 -54.47
N LEU A 555 -18.40 36.60 -55.23
CA LEU A 555 -17.86 37.37 -56.35
C LEU A 555 -18.89 37.57 -57.47
N VAL A 556 -19.64 36.54 -57.84
CA VAL A 556 -20.68 36.63 -58.88
C VAL A 556 -21.83 37.54 -58.45
N THR A 557 -22.27 37.45 -57.19
CA THR A 557 -23.30 38.36 -56.65
C THR A 557 -22.81 39.80 -56.54
N CYS A 558 -21.56 40.03 -56.12
CA CYS A 558 -20.95 41.36 -56.14
C CYS A 558 -20.85 41.91 -57.57
N LEU A 559 -20.43 41.11 -58.55
CA LEU A 559 -20.37 41.52 -59.96
C LEU A 559 -21.77 41.82 -60.53
N ALA A 560 -22.79 41.05 -60.16
CA ALA A 560 -24.18 41.28 -60.55
C ALA A 560 -24.77 42.55 -59.91
N LEU A 561 -24.44 42.83 -58.64
CA LEU A 561 -24.84 44.07 -57.97
C LEU A 561 -24.13 45.29 -58.57
N LEU A 562 -22.84 45.17 -58.89
CA LEU A 562 -22.08 46.23 -59.55
C LEU A 562 -22.62 46.50 -60.97
N SER A 563 -22.98 45.48 -61.73
CA SER A 563 -23.57 45.66 -63.06
C SER A 563 -24.98 46.27 -63.01
N ALA A 564 -25.78 45.93 -61.99
CA ALA A 564 -27.07 46.56 -61.74
C ALA A 564 -26.93 48.04 -61.35
N LEU A 565 -25.98 48.38 -60.47
CA LEU A 565 -25.70 49.76 -60.05
C LEU A 565 -25.18 50.64 -61.20
N VAL A 566 -24.35 50.09 -62.09
CA VAL A 566 -23.90 50.81 -63.30
C VAL A 566 -25.06 51.05 -64.27
N SER A 567 -26.01 50.12 -64.37
CA SER A 567 -27.19 50.26 -65.24
C SER A 567 -28.19 51.30 -64.74
N PHE A 568 -28.25 51.58 -63.44
CA PHE A 568 -29.10 52.63 -62.85
C PHE A 568 -28.52 54.05 -62.98
N ARG A 569 -27.24 54.19 -63.34
CA ARG A 569 -26.52 55.46 -63.40
C ARG A 569 -26.41 56.03 -64.83
N ARG A 570 -26.77 55.24 -65.84
CA ARG A 570 -27.05 55.69 -67.21
C ARG A 570 -28.54 55.90 -67.36
#